data_AF-A0A4Y4CVP5-F1
#
_entry.id   AF-A0A4Y4CVP5-F1
#
_cell.length_a   1.000
_cell.length_b   1.000
_cell.length_c   1.000
_cell.angle_alpha   90.00
_cell.angle_beta   90.00
_cell.angle_gamma   90.00
#
_symmetry.space_group_name_H-M   'P 1'
#
loop_
_entity.id
_entity.type
_entity.pdbx_description
1 polymer ?
#
loop_
_entity_poly.entity_id
_entity_poly.type
_entity_poly.pdbx_seq_one_letter_code
_entity_poly.pdbx_strand_id
1 'polypeptide(L)'
;MPAQVDTTVRDATPLYDAARSLHGYFLFRWMREYLNVVLGNIHRWWRAGLLGADGRPNAAFRVCLVDFNAFDLEILAQLCGLYFYIHASHKKANHALLRQTTARRVLYLRGFDYQAAVGVGGGLAMGFSTVDSTRFNHRLGVLLGHDCEVYKALSPLDLERETLALERHFYGDYPALTRLCSTPIRSFFLHADHWQRDVAQLAGRMDYFVVYLSSLSESVLWELQYLHDHGHAGRASVIFDRDAILTKNVHAGFYAALPGLAIGKALWLPDRQPLSEAHIDAFRAELETHFTVIPAEDFDARADALRARVLAASGPLPSGQRESTLPFRFHPALAKSKRSALRRLDAALAREVAPDTGAPLACLPFRLGQLQLRVFTALALGDHPGAAQALATYAGCMDALLAFYTRCGRLADGVSADELPAWLALFRDHRDTAVSVARHFLEAGPGDHFDAPDEAAHSGLERCFTAARRQADAFIGDTAAASPGGLPLVWLPAPG
;
A
#
# COMPACT_ATOMS: atom_id res chain seq x y z
N MET A 1 22.38 7.71 28.17
CA MET A 1 22.22 7.14 26.82
C MET A 1 20.75 6.79 26.62
N PRO A 2 20.11 7.13 25.49
CA PRO A 2 18.75 6.66 25.24
C PRO A 2 18.75 5.12 25.22
N ALA A 3 17.76 4.51 25.86
CA ALA A 3 17.62 3.05 25.91
C ALA A 3 17.64 2.46 24.50
N GLN A 4 18.46 1.43 24.29
CA GLN A 4 18.53 0.71 23.03
C GLN A 4 17.15 0.14 22.70
N VAL A 5 16.58 0.56 21.58
CA VAL A 5 15.27 0.09 21.13
C VAL A 5 15.43 -1.35 20.64
N ASP A 6 14.66 -2.26 21.23
CA ASP A 6 14.65 -3.69 20.91
C ASP A 6 14.04 -3.92 19.51
N THR A 7 14.83 -4.53 18.61
CA THR A 7 14.41 -4.88 17.23
C THR A 7 13.86 -6.31 17.11
N THR A 8 13.79 -7.05 18.22
CA THR A 8 13.36 -8.46 18.24
C THR A 8 11.84 -8.65 18.25
N VAL A 9 11.07 -7.55 18.22
CA VAL A 9 9.59 -7.46 18.15
C VAL A 9 8.89 -8.58 18.93
N ARG A 10 8.86 -8.44 20.25
CA ARG A 10 8.16 -9.38 21.16
C ARG A 10 6.64 -9.17 21.18
N ASP A 11 6.23 -7.92 20.94
CA ASP A 11 4.83 -7.54 20.78
C ASP A 11 4.65 -6.86 19.42
N ALA A 12 3.90 -7.51 18.54
CA ALA A 12 3.60 -7.03 17.20
C ALA A 12 2.33 -6.15 17.13
N THR A 13 1.60 -5.99 18.24
CA THR A 13 0.37 -5.18 18.29
C THR A 13 0.56 -3.78 17.70
N PRO A 14 1.66 -3.04 18.00
CA PRO A 14 1.88 -1.73 17.39
C PRO A 14 2.03 -1.76 15.86
N LEU A 15 2.58 -2.83 15.30
CA LEU A 15 2.75 -2.99 13.85
C LEU A 15 1.42 -3.28 13.16
N TYR A 16 0.58 -4.14 13.76
CA TYR A 16 -0.77 -4.38 13.26
C TYR A 16 -1.65 -3.12 13.39
N ASP A 17 -1.56 -2.38 14.49
CA ASP A 17 -2.27 -1.10 14.66
C ASP A 17 -1.85 -0.07 13.59
N ALA A 18 -0.56 -0.02 13.27
CA ALA A 18 -0.05 0.82 12.19
C ALA A 18 -0.63 0.41 10.84
N ALA A 19 -0.58 -0.88 10.49
CA ALA A 19 -1.14 -1.40 9.25
C ALA A 19 -2.65 -1.09 9.11
N ARG A 20 -3.43 -1.22 10.20
CA ARG A 20 -4.87 -0.93 10.21
C ARG A 20 -5.19 0.52 9.93
N SER A 21 -4.32 1.43 10.34
CA SER A 21 -4.58 2.87 10.36
C SER A 21 -4.06 3.60 9.11
N LEU A 22 -3.69 2.87 8.04
CA LEU A 22 -3.14 3.46 6.81
C LEU A 22 -4.22 3.84 5.80
N HIS A 23 -4.91 2.84 5.25
CA HIS A 23 -5.80 3.04 4.10
C HIS A 23 -6.93 2.00 4.04
N GLY A 24 -7.44 1.59 5.19
CA GLY A 24 -8.57 0.68 5.29
C GLY A 24 -8.20 -0.79 5.09
N TYR A 25 -9.24 -1.62 5.01
CA TYR A 25 -9.10 -3.07 5.15
C TYR A 25 -8.25 -3.72 4.06
N PHE A 26 -8.43 -3.34 2.80
CA PHE A 26 -7.72 -4.00 1.71
C PHE A 26 -6.20 -3.83 1.83
N LEU A 27 -5.72 -2.61 2.07
CA LEU A 27 -4.30 -2.38 2.32
C LEU A 27 -3.85 -3.09 3.63
N PHE A 28 -4.68 -3.06 4.68
CA PHE A 28 -4.38 -3.77 5.91
C PHE A 28 -4.19 -5.28 5.70
N ARG A 29 -5.02 -5.93 4.87
CA ARG A 29 -4.92 -7.37 4.57
C ARG A 29 -3.54 -7.72 4.05
N TRP A 30 -3.06 -6.99 3.05
CA TRP A 30 -1.74 -7.21 2.44
C TRP A 30 -0.58 -6.87 3.38
N MET A 31 -0.67 -5.74 4.09
CA MET A 31 0.30 -5.38 5.13
C MET A 31 0.38 -6.46 6.22
N ARG A 32 -0.77 -7.02 6.62
CA ARG A 32 -0.87 -8.09 7.61
C ARG A 32 -0.29 -9.40 7.07
N GLU A 33 -0.56 -9.77 5.82
CA GLU A 33 -0.01 -10.98 5.19
C GLU A 33 1.51 -10.94 5.15
N TYR A 34 2.09 -9.82 4.70
CA TYR A 34 3.54 -9.59 4.76
C TYR A 34 4.08 -9.68 6.18
N LEU A 35 3.45 -8.98 7.12
CA LEU A 35 3.89 -8.99 8.51
C LEU A 35 3.77 -10.39 9.15
N ASN A 36 2.74 -11.17 8.79
CA ASN A 36 2.55 -12.54 9.28
C ASN A 36 3.65 -13.47 8.81
N VAL A 37 4.14 -13.33 7.57
CA VAL A 37 5.31 -14.09 7.11
C VAL A 37 6.52 -13.75 7.98
N VAL A 38 6.85 -12.47 8.10
CA VAL A 38 8.03 -12.01 8.86
C VAL A 38 7.98 -12.47 10.32
N LEU A 39 6.85 -12.23 11.00
CA LEU A 39 6.67 -12.63 12.40
C LEU A 39 6.55 -14.14 12.57
N GLY A 40 5.94 -14.83 11.60
CA GLY A 40 5.89 -16.29 11.55
C GLY A 40 7.30 -16.88 11.54
N ASN A 41 8.21 -16.31 10.74
CA ASN A 41 9.61 -16.72 10.69
C ASN A 41 10.30 -16.53 12.05
N ILE A 42 10.18 -15.35 12.64
CA ILE A 42 10.76 -15.04 13.96
C ILE A 42 10.23 -15.99 15.03
N HIS A 43 8.93 -16.26 15.03
CA HIS A 43 8.29 -17.17 15.98
C HIS A 43 8.74 -18.62 15.79
N ARG A 44 8.92 -19.07 14.53
CA ARG A 44 9.49 -20.40 14.25
C ARG A 44 10.91 -20.52 14.80
N TRP A 45 11.76 -19.51 14.59
CA TRP A 45 13.12 -19.49 15.14
C TRP A 45 13.11 -19.51 16.67
N TRP A 46 12.22 -18.76 17.31
CA TRP A 46 12.07 -18.78 18.76
C TRP A 46 11.63 -20.16 19.28
N ARG A 47 10.60 -20.77 18.67
CA ARG A 47 10.11 -22.11 19.03
C ARG A 47 11.14 -23.21 18.82
N ALA A 48 11.98 -23.07 17.80
CA ALA A 48 13.09 -23.98 17.53
C ALA A 48 14.29 -23.75 18.47
N GLY A 49 14.21 -22.80 19.42
CA GLY A 49 15.29 -22.50 20.35
C GLY A 49 16.51 -21.87 19.68
N LEU A 50 16.36 -21.24 18.50
CA LEU A 50 17.44 -20.59 17.76
C LEU A 50 17.71 -19.15 18.19
N LEU A 51 16.75 -18.55 18.89
CA LEU A 51 16.88 -17.21 19.47
C LEU A 51 17.07 -17.33 20.98
N GLY A 52 18.00 -16.54 21.52
CA GLY A 52 18.21 -16.40 22.96
C GLY A 52 17.07 -15.65 23.66
N ALA A 53 17.13 -15.56 24.99
CA ALA A 53 16.16 -14.79 25.79
C ALA A 53 16.18 -13.28 25.49
N ASP A 54 17.28 -12.79 24.92
CA ASP A 54 17.45 -11.44 24.38
C ASP A 54 16.86 -11.27 22.97
N GLY A 55 16.37 -12.36 22.35
CA GLY A 55 15.84 -12.40 20.99
C GLY A 55 16.93 -12.41 19.90
N ARG A 56 18.20 -12.62 20.27
CA ARG A 56 19.34 -12.64 19.33
C ARG A 56 19.69 -14.07 18.90
N PRO A 57 20.31 -14.25 17.72
CA PRO A 57 20.75 -15.56 17.26
C PRO A 57 21.75 -16.22 18.22
N ASN A 58 21.46 -17.45 18.63
CA ASN A 58 22.39 -18.27 19.41
C ASN A 58 23.42 -18.98 18.52
N ALA A 59 24.35 -19.74 19.11
CA ALA A 59 25.40 -20.43 18.36
C ALA A 59 24.85 -21.39 17.28
N ALA A 60 23.74 -22.09 17.55
CA ALA A 60 23.14 -23.03 16.60
C ALA A 60 22.54 -22.30 15.39
N PHE A 61 21.97 -21.11 15.57
CA PHE A 61 21.41 -20.36 14.44
C PHE A 61 22.50 -19.70 13.60
N ARG A 62 23.62 -19.30 14.21
CA ARG A 62 24.73 -18.63 13.52
C ARG A 62 25.44 -19.50 12.50
N VAL A 63 25.29 -20.83 12.57
CA VAL A 63 25.82 -21.76 11.56
C VAL A 63 24.82 -22.06 10.43
N CYS A 64 23.58 -21.55 10.53
CA CYS A 64 22.58 -21.66 9.47
C CYS A 64 22.77 -20.55 8.45
N LEU A 65 22.89 -20.92 7.18
CA LEU A 65 23.09 -19.98 6.09
C LEU A 65 21.76 -19.46 5.53
N VAL A 66 20.76 -20.35 5.40
CA VAL A 66 19.48 -20.04 4.74
C VAL A 66 18.32 -20.72 5.44
N ASP A 67 17.23 -19.98 5.67
CA ASP A 67 15.90 -20.52 5.95
C ASP A 67 14.99 -20.25 4.75
N PHE A 68 14.74 -21.27 3.93
CA PHE A 68 13.88 -21.13 2.75
C PHE A 68 12.41 -20.91 3.11
N ASN A 69 11.98 -21.25 4.34
CA ASN A 69 10.65 -20.92 4.82
C ASN A 69 10.47 -19.42 5.11
N ALA A 70 11.56 -18.64 5.08
CA ALA A 70 11.51 -17.20 5.31
C ALA A 70 11.33 -16.37 4.03
N PHE A 71 11.31 -17.03 2.86
CA PHE A 71 11.19 -16.40 1.56
C PHE A 71 9.76 -16.51 1.03
N ASP A 72 9.18 -15.35 0.76
CA ASP A 72 7.90 -15.25 0.07
C ASP A 72 7.99 -14.10 -0.94
N LEU A 73 8.28 -14.45 -2.19
CA LEU A 73 8.45 -13.48 -3.26
C LEU A 73 7.12 -12.82 -3.65
N GLU A 74 6.05 -13.60 -3.65
CA GLU A 74 4.71 -13.14 -4.01
C GLU A 74 4.27 -12.04 -3.05
N ILE A 75 4.35 -12.30 -1.75
CA ILE A 75 3.92 -11.34 -0.72
C ILE A 75 4.82 -10.09 -0.71
N LEU A 76 6.13 -10.23 -0.96
CA LEU A 76 7.04 -9.09 -1.12
C LEU A 76 6.67 -8.24 -2.33
N ALA A 77 6.50 -8.87 -3.50
CA ALA A 77 6.17 -8.19 -4.75
C ALA A 77 4.82 -7.48 -4.65
N GLN A 78 3.80 -8.14 -4.08
CA GLN A 78 2.46 -7.59 -3.87
C GLN A 78 2.49 -6.35 -2.97
N LEU A 79 3.14 -6.42 -1.81
CA LEU A 79 3.22 -5.27 -0.91
C LEU A 79 3.92 -4.08 -1.59
N CYS A 80 5.06 -4.31 -2.22
CA CYS A 80 5.80 -3.26 -2.92
C CYS A 80 5.03 -2.67 -4.10
N GLY A 81 4.35 -3.52 -4.88
CA GLY A 81 3.54 -3.11 -6.04
C GLY A 81 2.34 -2.28 -5.63
N LEU A 82 1.63 -2.66 -4.56
CA LEU A 82 0.51 -1.90 -4.01
C LEU A 82 0.95 -0.53 -3.50
N TYR A 83 2.02 -0.48 -2.70
CA TYR A 83 2.58 0.79 -2.23
C TYR A 83 2.97 1.69 -3.41
N PHE A 84 3.68 1.13 -4.39
CA PHE A 84 4.09 1.86 -5.59
C PHE A 84 2.89 2.39 -6.37
N TYR A 85 1.84 1.59 -6.53
CA TYR A 85 0.61 2.02 -7.22
C TYR A 85 -0.01 3.25 -6.55
N ILE A 86 -0.15 3.23 -5.22
CA ILE A 86 -0.69 4.34 -4.43
C ILE A 86 0.17 5.60 -4.65
N HIS A 87 1.49 5.45 -4.50
CA HIS A 87 2.42 6.55 -4.63
C HIS A 87 2.44 7.13 -6.06
N ALA A 88 2.58 6.27 -7.07
CA ALA A 88 2.61 6.65 -8.47
C ALA A 88 1.31 7.30 -8.93
N SER A 89 0.15 6.83 -8.46
CA SER A 89 -1.15 7.43 -8.75
C SER A 89 -1.25 8.85 -8.18
N HIS A 90 -0.94 9.02 -6.89
CA HIS A 90 -0.94 10.35 -6.26
C HIS A 90 0.02 11.31 -6.96
N LYS A 91 1.22 10.84 -7.29
CA LYS A 91 2.24 11.61 -8.02
C LYS A 91 1.78 12.03 -9.41
N LYS A 92 1.15 11.13 -10.18
CA LYS A 92 0.55 11.47 -11.47
C LYS A 92 -0.58 12.48 -11.35
N ALA A 93 -1.41 12.36 -10.32
CA ALA A 93 -2.45 13.34 -10.06
C ALA A 93 -1.84 14.72 -9.79
N ASN A 94 -0.81 14.82 -8.95
CA ASN A 94 -0.09 16.07 -8.70
C ASN A 94 0.58 16.63 -9.95
N HIS A 95 1.25 15.79 -10.74
CA HIS A 95 1.82 16.21 -12.02
C HIS A 95 0.75 16.83 -12.92
N ALA A 96 -0.44 16.21 -13.02
CA ALA A 96 -1.54 16.78 -13.80
C ALA A 96 -2.09 18.08 -13.21
N LEU A 97 -2.24 18.17 -11.88
CA LEU A 97 -2.71 19.38 -11.19
C LEU A 97 -1.77 20.57 -11.37
N LEU A 98 -0.47 20.32 -11.57
CA LEU A 98 0.54 21.36 -11.84
C LEU A 98 0.56 21.84 -13.29
N ARG A 99 -0.06 21.11 -14.24
CA ARG A 99 -0.06 21.52 -15.65
C ARG A 99 -1.04 22.67 -15.88
N GLN A 100 -0.55 23.73 -16.52
CA GLN A 100 -1.41 24.74 -17.14
C GLN A 100 -2.12 24.10 -18.33
N THR A 101 -3.45 24.05 -18.27
CA THR A 101 -4.28 23.39 -19.27
C THR A 101 -5.60 24.12 -19.39
N THR A 102 -6.20 24.07 -20.58
CA THR A 102 -7.57 24.55 -20.83
C THR A 102 -8.62 23.47 -20.57
N ALA A 103 -8.20 22.22 -20.36
CA ALA A 103 -9.10 21.13 -20.01
C ALA A 103 -9.86 21.43 -18.70
N ARG A 104 -11.09 20.93 -18.61
CA ARG A 104 -11.90 21.07 -17.39
C ARG A 104 -11.40 20.11 -16.32
N ARG A 105 -11.23 20.62 -15.10
CA ARG A 105 -10.86 19.82 -13.93
C ARG A 105 -12.12 19.41 -13.18
N VAL A 106 -12.34 18.12 -13.09
CA VAL A 106 -13.52 17.54 -12.42
C VAL A 106 -13.05 16.81 -11.18
N LEU A 107 -13.63 17.15 -10.03
CA LEU A 107 -13.42 16.37 -8.81
C LEU A 107 -14.58 15.40 -8.63
N TYR A 108 -14.25 14.11 -8.68
CA TYR A 108 -15.17 13.03 -8.41
C TYR A 108 -15.12 12.68 -6.92
N LEU A 109 -16.24 12.92 -6.25
CA LEU A 109 -16.49 12.74 -4.83
C LEU A 109 -17.43 11.55 -4.59
N ARG A 110 -17.24 10.84 -3.48
CA ARG A 110 -18.03 9.65 -3.12
C ARG A 110 -18.08 9.43 -1.60
N GLY A 111 -17.42 10.28 -0.82
CA GLY A 111 -17.05 10.01 0.56
C GLY A 111 -15.80 9.16 0.66
N PHE A 112 -15.00 9.48 1.67
CA PHE A 112 -13.87 8.70 2.13
C PHE A 112 -14.35 7.57 3.07
N ASP A 113 -15.12 6.63 2.50
CA ASP A 113 -15.68 5.50 3.22
C ASP A 113 -14.64 4.39 3.36
N TYR A 114 -14.06 4.28 4.55
CA TYR A 114 -13.52 2.99 4.99
C TYR A 114 -14.69 1.96 4.95
N GLN A 115 -14.45 0.76 4.45
CA GLN A 115 -15.45 -0.32 4.47
C GLN A 115 -15.36 -1.11 5.77
N ALA A 116 -16.49 -1.62 6.26
CA ALA A 116 -16.57 -2.59 7.36
C ALA A 116 -15.59 -3.73 7.12
N ALA A 117 -14.86 -4.13 8.16
CA ALA A 117 -13.93 -5.23 8.11
C ALA A 117 -13.98 -6.07 9.38
N VAL A 118 -14.12 -7.37 9.20
CA VAL A 118 -14.24 -8.36 10.28
C VAL A 118 -13.20 -9.42 10.03
N GLY A 119 -12.23 -9.56 10.93
CA GLY A 119 -11.30 -10.67 10.82
C GLY A 119 -12.03 -11.97 11.14
N VAL A 120 -12.39 -12.76 10.14
CA VAL A 120 -12.87 -14.13 10.32
C VAL A 120 -11.65 -15.01 10.51
N GLY A 121 -11.67 -15.90 11.51
CA GLY A 121 -10.60 -16.87 11.73
C GLY A 121 -10.22 -17.56 10.41
N GLY A 122 -8.93 -17.59 10.07
CA GLY A 122 -8.44 -18.06 8.77
C GLY A 122 -8.01 -16.97 7.78
N GLY A 123 -8.11 -15.68 8.14
CA GLY A 123 -7.53 -14.59 7.34
C GLY A 123 -8.49 -13.89 6.35
N LEU A 124 -9.73 -14.35 6.25
CA LEU A 124 -10.77 -13.67 5.46
C LEU A 124 -11.34 -12.46 6.23
N ALA A 125 -11.53 -11.34 5.55
CA ALA A 125 -12.53 -10.36 5.97
C ALA A 125 -13.42 -10.01 4.79
N MET A 126 -14.67 -9.69 5.14
CA MET A 126 -15.72 -9.38 4.20
C MET A 126 -15.91 -7.87 4.20
N GLY A 127 -15.51 -7.22 3.11
CA GLY A 127 -15.92 -5.86 2.78
C GLY A 127 -17.16 -5.93 1.89
N PHE A 128 -18.20 -5.17 2.22
CA PHE A 128 -19.38 -5.11 1.37
C PHE A 128 -19.33 -3.83 0.53
N SER A 129 -19.18 -4.01 -0.78
CA SER A 129 -19.44 -2.98 -1.77
C SER A 129 -20.61 -3.39 -2.64
N THR A 130 -21.41 -2.42 -3.03
CA THR A 130 -22.29 -2.57 -4.20
C THR A 130 -21.39 -2.55 -5.45
N VAL A 131 -21.65 -3.49 -6.37
CA VAL A 131 -20.90 -3.70 -7.62
C VAL A 131 -20.96 -2.46 -8.53
N ASP A 132 -21.96 -1.61 -8.33
CA ASP A 132 -22.29 -0.48 -9.20
C ASP A 132 -21.24 0.63 -9.23
N SER A 133 -20.47 0.78 -8.16
CA SER A 133 -19.49 1.87 -8.08
C SER A 133 -18.27 1.72 -8.99
N THR A 134 -17.79 0.49 -9.19
CA THR A 134 -16.69 0.24 -10.14
C THR A 134 -17.16 0.45 -11.58
N ARG A 135 -18.39 0.02 -11.89
CA ARG A 135 -19.03 0.31 -13.17
C ARG A 135 -19.16 1.81 -13.38
N PHE A 136 -19.60 2.55 -12.37
CA PHE A 136 -19.72 3.99 -12.44
C PHE A 136 -18.36 4.68 -12.68
N ASN A 137 -17.30 4.30 -11.96
CA ASN A 137 -15.95 4.82 -12.21
C ASN A 137 -15.54 4.64 -13.68
N HIS A 138 -15.76 3.44 -14.24
CA HIS A 138 -15.43 3.15 -15.63
C HIS A 138 -16.26 4.00 -16.60
N ARG A 139 -17.59 4.07 -16.40
CA ARG A 139 -18.49 4.87 -17.23
C ARG A 139 -18.15 6.36 -17.19
N LEU A 140 -17.88 6.91 -16.00
CA LEU A 140 -17.46 8.30 -15.83
C LEU A 140 -16.12 8.56 -16.54
N GLY A 141 -15.19 7.62 -16.41
CA GLY A 141 -13.91 7.63 -17.10
C GLY A 141 -14.05 7.65 -18.63
N VAL A 142 -14.95 6.83 -19.19
CA VAL A 142 -15.27 6.82 -20.63
C VAL A 142 -15.95 8.12 -21.05
N LEU A 143 -16.87 8.64 -20.24
CA LEU A 143 -17.65 9.84 -20.55
C LEU A 143 -16.80 11.12 -20.57
N LEU A 144 -15.89 11.27 -19.59
CA LEU A 144 -15.18 12.53 -19.35
C LEU A 144 -13.67 12.44 -19.52
N GLY A 145 -13.06 11.27 -19.34
CA GLY A 145 -11.60 11.14 -19.18
C GLY A 145 -10.76 11.53 -20.40
N HIS A 146 -11.38 11.63 -21.58
CA HIS A 146 -10.72 12.08 -22.81
C HIS A 146 -10.70 13.61 -22.97
N ASP A 147 -11.72 14.31 -22.46
CA ASP A 147 -11.87 15.77 -22.63
C ASP A 147 -11.55 16.55 -21.35
N CYS A 148 -11.60 15.88 -20.20
CA CYS A 148 -11.48 16.47 -18.88
C CYS A 148 -10.36 15.80 -18.09
N GLU A 149 -9.82 16.55 -17.14
CA GLU A 149 -8.98 16.00 -16.09
C GLU A 149 -9.86 15.61 -14.90
N VAL A 150 -10.23 14.32 -14.83
CA VAL A 150 -11.01 13.79 -13.72
C VAL A 150 -10.08 13.33 -12.60
N TYR A 151 -10.27 13.88 -11.41
CA TYR A 151 -9.52 13.57 -10.19
C TYR A 151 -10.43 12.88 -9.20
N LYS A 152 -9.90 11.88 -8.49
CA LYS A 152 -10.67 11.11 -7.52
C LYS A 152 -9.80 10.70 -6.34
N ALA A 153 -10.34 10.80 -5.13
CA ALA A 153 -9.70 10.17 -3.97
C ALA A 153 -9.71 8.64 -4.13
N LEU A 154 -8.55 8.01 -4.00
CA LEU A 154 -8.43 6.56 -4.00
C LEU A 154 -9.07 6.03 -2.71
N SER A 155 -10.21 5.36 -2.82
CA SER A 155 -10.80 4.67 -1.67
C SER A 155 -10.13 3.31 -1.45
N PRO A 156 -10.26 2.71 -0.25
CA PRO A 156 -9.72 1.37 0.02
C PRO A 156 -10.21 0.30 -0.97
N LEU A 157 -11.45 0.42 -1.44
CA LEU A 157 -12.03 -0.48 -2.43
C LEU A 157 -11.52 -0.19 -3.84
N ASP A 158 -11.37 1.08 -4.20
CA ASP A 158 -10.81 1.44 -5.49
C ASP A 158 -9.40 0.89 -5.63
N LEU A 159 -8.60 0.95 -4.55
CA LEU A 159 -7.29 0.30 -4.51
C LEU A 159 -7.39 -1.18 -4.88
N GLU A 160 -8.28 -1.95 -4.23
CA GLU A 160 -8.50 -3.36 -4.57
C GLU A 160 -8.82 -3.55 -6.05
N ARG A 161 -9.85 -2.87 -6.54
CA ARG A 161 -10.40 -3.10 -7.88
C ARG A 161 -9.46 -2.62 -8.97
N GLU A 162 -8.77 -1.51 -8.76
CA GLU A 162 -7.79 -0.97 -9.70
C GLU A 162 -6.53 -1.83 -9.74
N THR A 163 -6.17 -2.52 -8.65
CA THR A 163 -4.93 -3.32 -8.63
C THR A 163 -5.08 -4.76 -9.08
N LEU A 164 -6.28 -5.36 -9.05
CA LEU A 164 -6.50 -6.77 -9.44
C LEU A 164 -5.91 -7.12 -10.82
N ALA A 165 -6.17 -6.30 -11.84
CA ALA A 165 -5.64 -6.52 -13.19
C ALA A 165 -4.15 -6.14 -13.33
N LEU A 166 -3.59 -5.47 -12.32
CA LEU A 166 -2.22 -4.96 -12.30
C LEU A 166 -1.26 -5.87 -11.54
N GLU A 167 -1.76 -6.85 -10.78
CA GLU A 167 -0.94 -7.78 -9.97
C GLU A 167 0.17 -8.46 -10.78
N ARG A 168 -0.12 -8.81 -12.05
CA ARG A 168 0.88 -9.38 -12.97
C ARG A 168 2.12 -8.50 -13.19
N HIS A 169 2.02 -7.20 -12.95
CA HIS A 169 3.12 -6.26 -13.13
C HIS A 169 3.92 -6.02 -11.83
N PHE A 170 3.46 -6.53 -10.68
CA PHE A 170 4.13 -6.36 -9.39
C PHE A 170 5.49 -7.06 -9.32
N TYR A 171 5.72 -8.05 -10.20
CA TYR A 171 6.97 -8.79 -10.36
C TYR A 171 7.97 -8.09 -11.29
N GLY A 172 8.11 -6.77 -11.15
CA GLY A 172 9.19 -6.01 -11.80
C GLY A 172 8.81 -5.21 -13.06
N ASP A 173 7.57 -5.28 -13.56
CA ASP A 173 7.07 -4.43 -14.66
C ASP A 173 6.44 -3.12 -14.15
N TYR A 174 7.20 -2.43 -13.30
CA TYR A 174 6.84 -1.13 -12.75
C TYR A 174 6.70 -0.04 -13.83
N PRO A 175 7.38 -0.08 -14.99
CA PRO A 175 7.09 0.83 -16.09
C PRO A 175 5.66 0.67 -16.62
N ALA A 176 5.12 -0.56 -16.70
CA ALA A 176 3.71 -0.75 -17.03
C ALA A 176 2.78 -0.23 -15.94
N LEU A 177 3.09 -0.45 -14.66
CA LEU A 177 2.33 0.15 -13.55
C LEU A 177 2.29 1.67 -13.68
N THR A 178 3.43 2.30 -13.96
CA THR A 178 3.53 3.73 -14.20
C THR A 178 2.76 4.17 -15.43
N ARG A 179 2.56 3.35 -16.47
CA ARG A 179 1.69 3.74 -17.60
C ARG A 179 0.21 3.62 -17.26
N LEU A 180 -0.15 2.53 -16.59
CA LEU A 180 -1.54 2.15 -16.31
C LEU A 180 -2.13 2.84 -15.08
N CYS A 181 -1.31 3.36 -14.17
CA CYS A 181 -1.84 4.04 -12.99
C CYS A 181 -2.61 5.29 -13.39
N SER A 182 -3.77 5.49 -12.76
CA SER A 182 -4.52 6.74 -12.85
C SER A 182 -5.04 7.12 -14.26
N THR A 183 -5.37 6.11 -15.09
CA THR A 183 -6.10 6.30 -16.36
C THR A 183 -7.38 5.46 -16.37
N PRO A 184 -8.52 5.99 -16.87
CA PRO A 184 -8.76 7.37 -17.31
C PRO A 184 -8.96 8.39 -16.18
N ILE A 185 -9.17 7.94 -14.94
CA ILE A 185 -9.38 8.79 -13.76
C ILE A 185 -8.08 8.90 -12.97
N ARG A 186 -7.71 10.12 -12.58
CA ARG A 186 -6.50 10.41 -11.81
C ARG A 186 -6.76 10.22 -10.32
N SER A 187 -6.40 9.04 -9.82
CA SER A 187 -6.59 8.67 -8.42
C SER A 187 -5.50 9.28 -7.53
N PHE A 188 -5.86 9.82 -6.37
CA PHE A 188 -4.92 10.36 -5.40
C PHE A 188 -5.20 9.85 -3.98
N PHE A 189 -4.13 9.60 -3.22
CA PHE A 189 -4.24 9.23 -1.81
C PHE A 189 -4.68 10.38 -0.92
N LEU A 190 -5.54 10.10 0.06
CA LEU A 190 -5.90 11.00 1.17
C LEU A 190 -5.56 10.36 2.51
N HIS A 191 -5.05 11.16 3.44
CA HIS A 191 -4.75 10.71 4.80
C HIS A 191 -5.94 10.93 5.74
N ALA A 192 -6.21 9.97 6.63
CA ALA A 192 -7.39 9.98 7.52
C ALA A 192 -7.48 11.22 8.44
N ASP A 193 -6.35 11.73 8.95
CA ASP A 193 -6.34 12.93 9.80
C ASP A 193 -6.48 14.26 9.01
N HIS A 194 -6.43 14.22 7.67
CA HIS A 194 -6.26 15.42 6.84
C HIS A 194 -7.19 15.52 5.63
N TRP A 195 -8.00 14.48 5.36
CA TRP A 195 -8.78 14.36 4.13
C TRP A 195 -9.71 15.57 3.88
N GLN A 196 -10.39 16.09 4.90
CA GLN A 196 -11.27 17.27 4.78
C GLN A 196 -10.51 18.49 4.24
N ARG A 197 -9.34 18.77 4.83
CA ARG A 197 -8.49 19.89 4.42
C ARG A 197 -8.01 19.72 2.99
N ASP A 198 -7.58 18.52 2.61
CA ASP A 198 -7.03 18.24 1.29
C ASP A 198 -8.13 18.30 0.21
N VAL A 199 -9.35 17.80 0.50
CA VAL A 199 -10.52 17.92 -0.38
C VAL A 199 -10.95 19.39 -0.53
N ALA A 200 -11.02 20.14 0.57
CA ALA A 200 -11.35 21.57 0.55
C ALA A 200 -10.34 22.37 -0.29
N GLN A 201 -9.05 22.07 -0.15
CA GLN A 201 -7.99 22.68 -0.96
C GLN A 201 -8.18 22.42 -2.46
N LEU A 202 -8.53 21.18 -2.84
CA LEU A 202 -8.81 20.85 -4.22
C LEU A 202 -10.07 21.53 -4.75
N ALA A 203 -11.15 21.54 -3.97
CA ALA A 203 -12.45 22.02 -4.42
C ALA A 203 -12.40 23.46 -4.98
N GLY A 204 -11.63 24.35 -4.35
CA GLY A 204 -11.43 25.72 -4.84
C GLY A 204 -10.74 25.83 -6.21
N ARG A 205 -10.20 24.74 -6.75
CA ARG A 205 -9.41 24.69 -8.01
C ARG A 205 -10.10 23.89 -9.12
N MET A 206 -11.30 23.38 -8.86
CA MET A 206 -12.04 22.52 -9.78
C MET A 206 -13.08 23.32 -10.56
N ASP A 207 -13.29 22.92 -11.82
CA ASP A 207 -14.32 23.48 -12.68
C ASP A 207 -15.69 22.89 -12.38
N TYR A 208 -15.73 21.59 -12.04
CA TYR A 208 -16.98 20.86 -11.80
C TYR A 208 -16.80 19.75 -10.76
N PHE A 209 -17.92 19.34 -10.16
CA PHE A 209 -17.98 18.24 -9.20
C PHE A 209 -18.98 17.18 -9.67
N VAL A 210 -18.57 15.92 -9.59
CA VAL A 210 -19.48 14.78 -9.73
C VAL A 210 -19.46 14.05 -8.40
N VAL A 211 -20.62 13.95 -7.74
CA VAL A 211 -20.75 13.25 -6.46
C VAL A 211 -21.53 11.97 -6.70
N TYR A 212 -20.91 10.80 -6.49
CA TYR A 212 -21.63 9.53 -6.56
C TYR A 212 -22.09 9.10 -5.17
N LEU A 213 -23.39 9.26 -4.92
CA LEU A 213 -24.00 9.00 -3.64
C LEU A 213 -24.58 7.59 -3.61
N SER A 214 -23.78 6.65 -3.07
CA SER A 214 -24.18 5.25 -2.86
C SER A 214 -24.28 4.86 -1.39
N SER A 215 -23.98 5.77 -0.46
CA SER A 215 -24.18 5.66 0.99
C SER A 215 -24.42 7.06 1.57
N LEU A 216 -25.01 7.15 2.76
CA LEU A 216 -25.10 8.40 3.53
C LEU A 216 -24.07 8.39 4.69
N SER A 217 -22.79 8.30 4.35
CA SER A 217 -21.72 8.33 5.35
C SER A 217 -21.38 9.75 5.77
N GLU A 218 -20.75 9.91 6.94
CA GLU A 218 -20.27 11.21 7.41
C GLU A 218 -19.39 11.92 6.38
N SER A 219 -18.53 11.18 5.68
CA SER A 219 -17.58 11.74 4.73
C SER A 219 -18.26 12.34 3.49
N VAL A 220 -19.21 11.63 2.88
CA VAL A 220 -19.94 12.16 1.69
C VAL A 220 -20.95 13.24 2.08
N LEU A 221 -21.55 13.14 3.28
CA LEU A 221 -22.43 14.19 3.81
C LEU A 221 -21.64 15.48 4.06
N TRP A 222 -20.44 15.37 4.63
CA TRP A 222 -19.53 16.51 4.77
C TRP A 222 -19.14 17.09 3.41
N GLU A 223 -18.83 16.26 2.41
CA GLU A 223 -18.51 16.72 1.05
C GLU A 223 -19.68 17.51 0.45
N LEU A 224 -20.90 16.97 0.53
CA LEU A 224 -22.11 17.64 0.04
C LEU A 224 -22.36 18.97 0.76
N GLN A 225 -22.28 18.97 2.09
CA GLN A 225 -22.45 20.18 2.91
C GLN A 225 -21.39 21.24 2.54
N TYR A 226 -20.12 20.83 2.40
CA TYR A 226 -19.04 21.72 2.00
C TYR A 226 -19.32 22.35 0.63
N LEU A 227 -19.76 21.56 -0.36
CA LEU A 227 -20.11 22.08 -1.69
C LEU A 227 -21.28 23.07 -1.63
N HIS A 228 -22.26 22.84 -0.75
CA HIS A 228 -23.37 23.76 -0.55
C HIS A 228 -22.88 25.09 0.08
N ASP A 229 -22.22 25.01 1.24
CA ASP A 229 -21.81 26.16 2.04
C ASP A 229 -20.82 27.09 1.32
N HIS A 230 -20.02 26.52 0.40
CA HIS A 230 -18.99 27.26 -0.35
C HIS A 230 -19.43 27.61 -1.79
N GLY A 231 -20.73 27.54 -2.08
CA GLY A 231 -21.30 28.01 -3.35
C GLY A 231 -20.89 27.18 -4.56
N HIS A 232 -20.59 25.90 -4.37
CA HIS A 232 -20.23 24.97 -5.44
C HIS A 232 -21.43 24.18 -6.00
N ALA A 233 -22.59 24.24 -5.34
CA ALA A 233 -23.80 23.48 -5.71
C ALA A 233 -24.22 23.64 -7.17
N GLY A 234 -24.15 24.86 -7.73
CA GLY A 234 -24.47 25.13 -9.14
C GLY A 234 -23.53 24.46 -10.16
N ARG A 235 -22.34 24.02 -9.73
CA ARG A 235 -21.32 23.32 -10.53
C ARG A 235 -21.13 21.87 -10.07
N ALA A 236 -22.14 21.30 -9.42
CA ALA A 236 -22.12 19.94 -8.93
C ALA A 236 -23.31 19.15 -9.49
N SER A 237 -23.04 17.90 -9.91
CA SER A 237 -24.08 16.91 -10.17
C SER A 237 -23.95 15.76 -9.17
N VAL A 238 -25.06 15.39 -8.55
CA VAL A 238 -25.16 14.27 -7.61
C VAL A 238 -25.80 13.10 -8.34
N ILE A 239 -25.05 12.01 -8.50
CA ILE A 239 -25.56 10.75 -9.00
C ILE A 239 -26.11 9.99 -7.80
N PHE A 240 -27.44 9.87 -7.71
CA PHE A 240 -28.14 9.31 -6.56
C PHE A 240 -28.46 7.84 -6.80
N ASP A 241 -27.76 6.95 -6.10
CA ASP A 241 -27.93 5.50 -6.23
C ASP A 241 -28.78 4.96 -5.06
N ARG A 242 -30.11 5.07 -5.22
CA ARG A 242 -31.09 4.68 -4.21
C ARG A 242 -30.94 3.20 -3.83
N ASP A 243 -30.80 2.34 -4.83
CA ASP A 243 -30.71 0.89 -4.64
C ASP A 243 -29.42 0.50 -3.91
N ALA A 244 -28.30 1.19 -4.19
CA ALA A 244 -27.08 0.96 -3.44
C ALA A 244 -27.18 1.41 -1.97
N ILE A 245 -27.86 2.53 -1.69
CA ILE A 245 -28.11 2.98 -0.31
C ILE A 245 -28.98 1.96 0.44
N LEU A 246 -30.06 1.47 -0.19
CA LEU A 246 -30.96 0.47 0.39
C LEU A 246 -30.29 -0.88 0.60
N THR A 247 -29.48 -1.33 -0.36
CA THR A 247 -28.69 -2.56 -0.23
C THR A 247 -27.78 -2.48 1.00
N LYS A 248 -27.17 -1.32 1.26
CA LYS A 248 -26.33 -1.12 2.46
C LYS A 248 -27.14 -1.13 3.77
N ASN A 249 -28.44 -0.82 3.76
CA ASN A 249 -29.30 -0.97 4.95
C ASN A 249 -29.50 -2.44 5.34
N VAL A 250 -29.57 -3.35 4.35
CA VAL A 250 -29.62 -4.81 4.62
C VAL A 250 -28.39 -5.27 5.41
N HIS A 251 -27.26 -4.57 5.22
CA HIS A 251 -25.99 -4.89 5.89
C HIS A 251 -25.83 -4.17 7.24
N ALA A 252 -26.64 -3.15 7.54
CA ALA A 252 -26.56 -2.39 8.78
C ALA A 252 -26.91 -3.26 10.01
N GLY A 253 -27.94 -4.12 9.90
CA GLY A 253 -28.27 -5.08 10.95
C GLY A 253 -27.16 -6.12 11.18
N PHE A 254 -26.50 -6.56 10.11
CA PHE A 254 -25.31 -7.41 10.21
C PHE A 254 -24.15 -6.68 10.90
N TYR A 255 -23.91 -5.41 10.57
CA TYR A 255 -22.86 -4.60 11.20
C TYR A 255 -23.07 -4.39 12.71
N ALA A 256 -24.31 -4.13 13.14
CA ALA A 256 -24.64 -4.03 14.55
C ALA A 256 -24.47 -5.37 15.29
N ALA A 257 -24.77 -6.50 14.64
CA ALA A 257 -24.65 -7.84 15.22
C ALA A 257 -23.20 -8.35 15.27
N LEU A 258 -22.32 -7.89 14.38
CA LEU A 258 -20.97 -8.39 14.19
C LEU A 258 -20.11 -8.52 15.45
N PRO A 259 -20.07 -7.54 16.38
CA PRO A 259 -19.34 -7.68 17.64
C PRO A 259 -19.80 -8.88 18.49
N GLY A 260 -21.08 -9.27 18.38
CA GLY A 260 -21.70 -10.33 19.19
C GLY A 260 -21.68 -11.72 18.55
N LEU A 261 -21.38 -11.84 17.26
CA LEU A 261 -21.51 -13.10 16.52
C LEU A 261 -20.35 -14.10 16.74
N ALA A 262 -19.35 -13.79 17.58
CA ALA A 262 -18.18 -14.64 17.88
C ALA A 262 -17.40 -15.16 16.63
N ILE A 263 -17.60 -14.54 15.46
CA ILE A 263 -16.96 -14.95 14.19
C ILE A 263 -15.54 -14.36 14.04
N GLY A 264 -15.09 -13.59 15.03
CA GLY A 264 -13.76 -13.00 15.14
C GLY A 264 -13.80 -11.53 15.56
N LYS A 265 -12.63 -10.90 15.71
CA LYS A 265 -12.55 -9.50 16.17
C LYS A 265 -12.96 -8.58 15.02
N ALA A 266 -14.00 -7.77 15.24
CA ALA A 266 -14.33 -6.65 14.37
C ALA A 266 -13.12 -5.71 14.26
N LEU A 267 -12.61 -5.53 13.03
CA LEU A 267 -11.41 -4.73 12.75
C LEU A 267 -11.78 -3.28 12.44
N TRP A 268 -12.93 -3.05 11.81
CA TRP A 268 -13.51 -1.75 11.54
C TRP A 268 -15.04 -1.91 11.35
N LEU A 269 -15.85 -1.12 12.06
CA LEU A 269 -17.32 -1.14 11.95
C LEU A 269 -17.82 0.28 11.72
N PRO A 270 -18.50 0.56 10.59
CA PRO A 270 -19.19 1.83 10.42
C PRO A 270 -20.42 1.82 11.34
N ASP A 271 -20.59 2.86 12.15
CA ASP A 271 -21.83 3.11 12.87
C ASP A 271 -22.91 3.48 11.83
N ARG A 272 -23.82 2.55 11.55
CA ARG A 272 -24.87 2.72 10.53
C ARG A 272 -26.19 2.23 11.10
N GLN A 273 -27.14 3.14 11.22
CA GLN A 273 -28.53 2.77 11.43
C GLN A 273 -29.21 2.56 10.06
N PRO A 274 -30.08 1.53 9.92
CA PRO A 274 -30.87 1.37 8.70
C PRO A 274 -31.73 2.62 8.47
N LEU A 275 -31.70 3.15 7.25
CA LEU A 275 -32.57 4.26 6.85
C LEU A 275 -33.87 3.72 6.25
N SER A 276 -34.99 4.37 6.53
CA SER A 276 -36.24 4.05 5.83
C SER A 276 -36.20 4.59 4.40
N GLU A 277 -36.96 3.97 3.50
CA GLU A 277 -37.15 4.48 2.13
C GLU A 277 -37.63 5.93 2.13
N ALA A 278 -38.59 6.27 3.01
CA ALA A 278 -39.09 7.63 3.16
C ALA A 278 -38.00 8.64 3.55
N HIS A 279 -37.05 8.26 4.42
CA HIS A 279 -35.92 9.13 4.74
C HIS A 279 -34.97 9.33 3.55
N ILE A 280 -34.73 8.28 2.76
CA ILE A 280 -33.87 8.37 1.57
C ILE A 280 -34.53 9.26 0.51
N ASP A 281 -35.83 9.10 0.29
CA ASP A 281 -36.58 9.89 -0.69
C ASP A 281 -36.71 11.36 -0.25
N ALA A 282 -36.92 11.61 1.05
CA ALA A 282 -36.90 12.97 1.61
C ALA A 282 -35.52 13.63 1.46
N PHE A 283 -34.44 12.90 1.75
CA PHE A 283 -33.08 13.39 1.56
C PHE A 283 -32.76 13.70 0.09
N ARG A 284 -33.23 12.85 -0.83
CA ARG A 284 -33.12 13.12 -2.27
C ARG A 284 -33.83 14.42 -2.64
N ALA A 285 -35.07 14.60 -2.19
CA ALA A 285 -35.85 15.81 -2.47
C ALA A 285 -35.15 17.07 -1.93
N GLU A 286 -34.53 16.99 -0.74
CA GLU A 286 -33.72 18.07 -0.19
C GLU A 286 -32.51 18.38 -1.09
N LEU A 287 -31.77 17.36 -1.54
CA LEU A 287 -30.64 17.54 -2.46
C LEU A 287 -31.06 18.21 -3.77
N GLU A 288 -32.23 17.87 -4.32
CA GLU A 288 -32.77 18.45 -5.55
C GLU A 288 -33.04 19.96 -5.44
N THR A 289 -33.18 20.50 -4.21
CA THR A 289 -33.33 21.96 -4.01
C THR A 289 -32.03 22.75 -4.21
N HIS A 290 -30.89 22.07 -4.18
CA HIS A 290 -29.57 22.70 -4.21
C HIS A 290 -28.69 22.20 -5.36
N PHE A 291 -28.83 20.94 -5.74
CA PHE A 291 -27.95 20.25 -6.68
C PHE A 291 -28.72 19.75 -7.91
N THR A 292 -27.99 19.52 -9.00
CA THR A 292 -28.51 18.70 -10.09
C THR A 292 -28.42 17.23 -9.69
N VAL A 293 -29.54 16.62 -9.35
CA VAL A 293 -29.60 15.21 -8.98
C VAL A 293 -29.97 14.37 -10.19
N ILE A 294 -29.20 13.31 -10.45
CA ILE A 294 -29.42 12.35 -11.52
C ILE A 294 -29.57 10.97 -10.86
N PRO A 295 -30.71 10.28 -11.01
CA PRO A 295 -30.84 8.90 -10.57
C PRO A 295 -29.78 8.01 -11.25
N ALA A 296 -29.17 7.08 -10.53
CA ALA A 296 -28.09 6.25 -11.06
C ALA A 296 -28.53 5.42 -12.28
N GLU A 297 -29.77 4.93 -12.29
CA GLU A 297 -30.41 4.23 -13.39
C GLU A 297 -30.54 5.07 -14.66
N ASP A 298 -30.65 6.39 -14.52
CA ASP A 298 -30.79 7.36 -15.61
C ASP A 298 -29.43 7.91 -16.08
N PHE A 299 -28.32 7.49 -15.48
CA PHE A 299 -27.00 8.04 -15.78
C PHE A 299 -26.66 8.00 -17.27
N ASP A 300 -26.90 6.86 -17.93
CA ASP A 300 -26.58 6.69 -19.34
C ASP A 300 -27.47 7.58 -20.23
N ALA A 301 -28.75 7.71 -19.90
CA ALA A 301 -29.68 8.59 -20.62
C ALA A 301 -29.37 10.08 -20.42
N ARG A 302 -28.71 10.44 -19.31
CA ARG A 302 -28.32 11.82 -18.97
C ARG A 302 -26.84 12.12 -19.26
N ALA A 303 -26.07 11.17 -19.77
CA ALA A 303 -24.63 11.26 -19.91
C ALA A 303 -24.19 12.48 -20.76
N ASP A 304 -24.83 12.68 -21.92
CA ASP A 304 -24.52 13.81 -22.80
C ASP A 304 -24.85 15.16 -22.17
N ALA A 305 -25.97 15.24 -21.44
CA ALA A 305 -26.36 16.44 -20.71
C ALA A 305 -25.38 16.76 -19.57
N LEU A 306 -24.91 15.74 -18.83
CA LEU A 306 -23.87 15.89 -17.82
C LEU A 306 -22.56 16.37 -18.45
N ARG A 307 -22.11 15.74 -19.54
CA ARG A 307 -20.88 16.15 -20.25
C ARG A 307 -20.97 17.59 -20.74
N ALA A 308 -22.09 18.00 -21.34
CA ALA A 308 -22.31 19.37 -21.77
C ALA A 308 -22.22 20.37 -20.60
N ARG A 309 -22.82 20.04 -19.45
CA ARG A 309 -22.72 20.87 -18.22
C ARG A 309 -21.28 20.99 -17.72
N VAL A 310 -20.54 19.88 -17.69
CA VAL A 310 -19.12 19.86 -17.28
C VAL A 310 -18.28 20.76 -18.19
N LEU A 311 -18.44 20.64 -19.51
CA LEU A 311 -17.66 21.41 -20.48
C LEU A 311 -17.98 22.91 -20.45
N ALA A 312 -19.24 23.27 -20.18
CA ALA A 312 -19.69 24.65 -20.03
C ALA A 312 -19.29 25.29 -18.69
N ALA A 313 -19.05 24.50 -17.64
CA ALA A 313 -18.70 25.00 -16.33
C ALA A 313 -17.33 25.66 -16.29
N SER A 314 -17.17 26.66 -15.44
CA SER A 314 -15.87 27.29 -15.17
C SER A 314 -15.65 27.41 -13.66
N GLY A 315 -14.46 27.02 -13.22
CA GLY A 315 -14.02 27.17 -11.85
C GLY A 315 -13.76 28.62 -11.46
N PRO A 316 -13.62 28.91 -10.16
CA PRO A 316 -13.39 30.26 -9.66
C PRO A 316 -11.98 30.77 -9.98
N LEU A 317 -11.02 29.86 -10.23
CA LEU A 317 -9.62 30.19 -10.51
C LEU A 317 -9.28 29.93 -11.99
N PRO A 318 -8.67 30.88 -12.69
CA PRO A 318 -8.18 30.67 -14.05
C PRO A 318 -6.94 29.77 -14.09
N SER A 319 -6.59 29.31 -15.29
CA SER A 319 -5.29 28.69 -15.57
C SER A 319 -4.15 29.62 -15.12
N GLY A 320 -3.14 29.08 -14.46
CA GLY A 320 -2.04 29.83 -13.85
C GLY A 320 -2.24 30.15 -12.35
N GLN A 321 -3.48 30.08 -11.84
CA GLN A 321 -3.79 30.28 -10.42
C GLN A 321 -4.33 29.02 -9.74
N ARG A 322 -4.79 28.04 -10.53
CA ARG A 322 -5.41 26.80 -10.05
C ARG A 322 -4.43 25.64 -9.87
N GLU A 323 -3.19 25.80 -10.33
CA GLU A 323 -2.12 24.80 -10.23
C GLU A 323 -1.61 24.68 -8.78
N SER A 324 -1.58 23.45 -8.27
CA SER A 324 -1.03 23.12 -6.95
C SER A 324 -0.81 21.63 -6.82
N THR A 325 -0.19 21.23 -5.72
CA THR A 325 -0.03 19.84 -5.34
C THR A 325 -0.81 19.52 -4.08
N LEU A 326 -1.15 18.26 -3.94
CA LEU A 326 -1.56 17.68 -2.69
C LEU A 326 -0.34 17.05 -2.01
N PRO A 327 -0.17 17.23 -0.70
CA PRO A 327 0.90 16.56 0.02
C PRO A 327 0.61 15.05 0.16
N PHE A 328 1.58 14.22 -0.23
CA PHE A 328 1.53 12.78 -0.02
C PHE A 328 1.86 12.42 1.43
N ARG A 329 0.83 12.25 2.27
CA ARG A 329 0.97 11.92 3.70
C ARG A 329 0.75 10.43 3.97
N PHE A 330 1.64 9.57 3.48
CA PHE A 330 1.52 8.13 3.70
C PHE A 330 2.12 7.71 5.04
N HIS A 331 1.32 7.78 6.10
CA HIS A 331 1.69 7.27 7.42
C HIS A 331 0.44 6.85 8.18
N PRO A 332 0.56 6.05 9.25
CA PRO A 332 -0.61 5.59 9.99
C PRO A 332 -1.27 6.75 10.75
N ALA A 333 -2.60 6.81 10.71
CA ALA A 333 -3.44 7.71 11.49
C ALA A 333 -3.51 7.28 12.97
N LEU A 334 -2.33 7.28 13.62
CA LEU A 334 -2.15 6.91 15.01
C LEU A 334 -1.86 8.13 15.87
N ALA A 335 -2.16 8.03 17.18
CA ALA A 335 -1.70 8.98 18.17
C ALA A 335 -0.19 9.24 18.06
N LYS A 336 0.23 10.48 18.29
CA LYS A 336 1.63 10.95 18.11
C LYS A 336 2.64 10.03 18.80
N SER A 337 2.36 9.58 20.03
CA SER A 337 3.22 8.68 20.81
C SER A 337 3.45 7.33 20.14
N LYS A 338 2.38 6.68 19.64
CA LYS A 338 2.45 5.41 18.89
C LYS A 338 3.22 5.58 17.58
N ARG A 339 2.98 6.68 16.85
CA ARG A 339 3.69 7.01 15.62
C ARG A 339 5.19 7.23 15.86
N SER A 340 5.56 7.91 16.95
CA SER A 340 6.96 8.08 17.35
C SER A 340 7.61 6.75 17.76
N ALA A 341 6.88 5.82 18.37
CA ALA A 341 7.40 4.48 18.68
C ALA A 341 7.71 3.70 17.39
N LEU A 342 6.81 3.74 16.41
CA LEU A 342 7.04 3.11 15.11
C LEU A 342 8.28 3.69 14.41
N ARG A 343 8.45 5.02 14.38
CA ARG A 343 9.65 5.67 13.83
C ARG A 343 10.94 5.29 14.56
N ARG A 344 10.88 5.07 15.88
CA ARG A 344 12.05 4.62 16.66
C ARG A 344 12.44 3.19 16.34
N LEU A 345 11.46 2.30 16.19
CA LEU A 345 11.69 0.92 15.76
C LEU A 345 12.29 0.90 14.36
N ASP A 346 11.68 1.63 13.44
CA ASP A 346 12.16 1.77 12.07
C ASP A 346 13.61 2.27 11.98
N ALA A 347 13.95 3.31 12.73
CA ALA A 347 15.33 3.81 12.81
C ALA A 347 16.29 2.82 13.49
N ALA A 348 15.82 2.00 14.44
CA ALA A 348 16.62 0.95 15.05
C ALA A 348 16.91 -0.18 14.07
N LEU A 349 15.90 -0.60 13.30
CA LEU A 349 16.03 -1.55 12.21
C LEU A 349 16.99 -1.02 11.15
N ALA A 350 16.89 0.24 10.75
CA ALA A 350 17.81 0.85 9.79
C ALA A 350 19.28 0.76 10.24
N ARG A 351 19.56 1.00 11.53
CA ARG A 351 20.92 0.86 12.09
C ARG A 351 21.37 -0.59 12.16
N GLU A 352 20.49 -1.48 12.61
CA GLU A 352 20.74 -2.92 12.69
C GLU A 352 21.08 -3.47 11.30
N VAL A 353 20.35 -3.03 10.27
CA VAL A 353 20.48 -3.52 8.89
C VAL A 353 21.41 -2.71 7.99
N ALA A 354 22.13 -1.73 8.53
CA ALA A 354 23.09 -0.94 7.76
C ALA A 354 24.35 -1.77 7.45
N PRO A 355 24.73 -1.95 6.17
CA PRO A 355 25.90 -2.73 5.78
C PRO A 355 27.23 -1.99 6.03
N ASP A 356 27.20 -0.68 6.31
CA ASP A 356 28.42 0.14 6.43
C ASP A 356 28.94 0.26 7.88
N THR A 357 28.35 -0.47 8.83
CA THR A 357 28.72 -0.38 10.26
C THR A 357 30.05 -1.06 10.59
N GLY A 358 30.63 -1.82 9.66
CA GLY A 358 31.87 -2.59 9.86
C GLY A 358 31.74 -3.76 10.84
N ALA A 359 30.57 -3.94 11.47
CA ALA A 359 30.31 -5.06 12.35
C ALA A 359 30.13 -6.35 11.53
N PRO A 360 30.73 -7.48 11.95
CA PRO A 360 30.53 -8.75 11.27
C PRO A 360 29.06 -9.18 11.35
N LEU A 361 28.57 -9.78 10.28
CA LEU A 361 27.23 -10.32 10.22
C LEU A 361 27.11 -11.51 11.20
N ALA A 362 26.12 -11.46 12.09
CA ALA A 362 25.98 -12.48 13.13
C ALA A 362 25.29 -13.76 12.60
N CYS A 363 24.23 -13.60 11.82
CA CYS A 363 23.40 -14.70 11.31
C CYS A 363 22.59 -14.21 10.11
N LEU A 364 22.72 -14.88 8.96
CA LEU A 364 22.15 -14.40 7.69
C LEU A 364 20.62 -14.52 7.63
N PRO A 365 19.98 -15.64 8.03
CA PRO A 365 18.51 -15.71 8.08
C PRO A 365 17.90 -14.65 9.00
N PHE A 366 18.49 -14.42 10.18
CA PHE A 366 18.04 -13.37 11.09
C PHE A 366 18.15 -11.97 10.46
N ARG A 367 19.26 -11.68 9.78
CA ARG A 367 19.46 -10.43 9.04
C ARG A 367 18.39 -10.22 7.97
N LEU A 368 18.06 -11.25 7.20
CA LEU A 368 17.03 -11.19 6.17
C LEU A 368 15.65 -10.91 6.77
N GLY A 369 15.31 -11.50 7.92
CA GLY A 369 14.08 -11.17 8.66
C GLY A 369 14.03 -9.73 9.16
N GLN A 370 15.15 -9.19 9.65
CA GLN A 370 15.26 -7.78 10.06
C GLN A 370 15.11 -6.82 8.86
N LEU A 371 15.65 -7.19 7.69
CA LEU A 371 15.49 -6.45 6.45
C LEU A 371 14.04 -6.43 5.98
N GLN A 372 13.34 -7.57 6.00
CA GLN A 372 11.92 -7.62 5.67
C GLN A 372 11.09 -6.75 6.64
N LEU A 373 11.39 -6.81 7.94
CA LEU A 373 10.73 -5.95 8.91
C LEU A 373 10.99 -4.46 8.66
N ARG A 374 12.21 -4.08 8.25
CA ARG A 374 12.54 -2.71 7.85
C ARG A 374 11.77 -2.29 6.60
N VAL A 375 11.66 -3.15 5.58
CA VAL A 375 10.83 -2.87 4.39
C VAL A 375 9.40 -2.57 4.83
N PHE A 376 8.81 -3.40 5.69
CA PHE A 376 7.47 -3.16 6.23
C PHE A 376 7.35 -1.81 6.95
N THR A 377 8.24 -1.51 7.90
CA THR A 377 8.14 -0.27 8.69
C THR A 377 8.41 0.98 7.85
N ALA A 378 9.34 0.90 6.90
CA ALA A 378 9.64 1.97 5.96
C ALA A 378 8.41 2.30 5.10
N LEU A 379 7.82 1.27 4.47
CA LEU A 379 6.62 1.42 3.65
C LEU A 379 5.44 1.95 4.48
N ALA A 380 5.21 1.41 5.68
CA ALA A 380 4.17 1.90 6.58
C ALA A 380 4.33 3.38 6.95
N LEU A 381 5.54 3.92 6.90
CA LEU A 381 5.86 5.32 7.21
C LEU A 381 6.02 6.21 5.96
N GLY A 382 5.81 5.66 4.75
CA GLY A 382 6.01 6.38 3.49
C GLY A 382 7.49 6.67 3.16
N ASP A 383 8.42 6.00 3.86
CA ASP A 383 9.86 6.13 3.67
C ASP A 383 10.34 5.27 2.49
N HIS A 384 10.00 5.69 1.27
CA HIS A 384 10.41 4.98 0.05
C HIS A 384 11.94 4.90 -0.13
N PRO A 385 12.78 5.89 0.22
CA PRO A 385 14.23 5.75 0.11
C PRO A 385 14.76 4.71 1.11
N GLY A 386 14.24 4.70 2.34
CA GLY A 386 14.60 3.69 3.33
C GLY A 386 14.17 2.28 2.93
N ALA A 387 12.98 2.13 2.32
CA ALA A 387 12.53 0.85 1.76
C ALA A 387 13.43 0.41 0.60
N ALA A 388 13.80 1.31 -0.30
CA ALA A 388 14.71 1.02 -1.42
C ALA A 388 16.09 0.57 -0.93
N GLN A 389 16.66 1.24 0.07
CA GLN A 389 17.93 0.85 0.68
C GLN A 389 17.86 -0.55 1.31
N ALA A 390 16.79 -0.86 2.05
CA ALA A 390 16.59 -2.17 2.64
C ALA A 390 16.45 -3.27 1.57
N LEU A 391 15.74 -3.00 0.48
CA LEU A 391 15.61 -3.90 -0.67
C LEU A 391 16.95 -4.12 -1.38
N ALA A 392 17.77 -3.08 -1.56
CA ALA A 392 19.11 -3.21 -2.14
C ALA A 392 20.05 -4.04 -1.25
N THR A 393 20.02 -3.83 0.07
CA THR A 393 20.77 -4.67 1.03
C THR A 393 20.28 -6.12 0.99
N TYR A 394 18.96 -6.35 0.94
CA TYR A 394 18.37 -7.68 0.78
C TYR A 394 18.85 -8.36 -0.51
N ALA A 395 18.82 -7.65 -1.64
CA ALA A 395 19.29 -8.16 -2.92
C ALA A 395 20.78 -8.53 -2.90
N GLY A 396 21.63 -7.72 -2.23
CA GLY A 396 23.05 -8.04 -2.08
C GLY A 396 23.29 -9.36 -1.32
N CYS A 397 22.50 -9.63 -0.28
CA CYS A 397 22.53 -10.91 0.43
C CYS A 397 22.09 -12.07 -0.47
N MET A 398 21.02 -11.89 -1.27
CA MET A 398 20.55 -12.91 -2.21
C MET A 398 21.57 -13.22 -3.30
N ASP A 399 22.27 -12.20 -3.80
CA ASP A 399 23.31 -12.37 -4.82
C ASP A 399 24.53 -13.14 -4.28
N ALA A 400 24.93 -12.89 -3.03
CA ALA A 400 25.99 -13.65 -2.36
C ALA A 400 25.62 -15.14 -2.20
N LEU A 401 24.39 -15.43 -1.76
CA LEU A 401 23.87 -16.80 -1.66
C LEU A 401 23.82 -17.49 -3.01
N LEU A 402 23.31 -16.82 -4.04
CA LEU A 402 23.26 -17.33 -5.41
C LEU A 402 24.66 -17.66 -5.92
N ALA A 403 25.63 -16.75 -5.76
CA ALA A 403 27.00 -16.94 -6.22
C ALA A 403 27.68 -18.10 -5.50
N PHE A 404 27.49 -18.21 -4.18
CA PHE A 404 28.03 -19.30 -3.38
C PHE A 404 27.50 -20.66 -3.85
N TYR A 405 26.17 -20.85 -3.89
CA TYR A 405 25.58 -22.14 -4.25
C TYR A 405 25.76 -22.51 -5.72
N THR A 406 25.86 -21.51 -6.62
CA THR A 406 26.23 -21.75 -8.02
C THR A 406 27.64 -22.33 -8.12
N ARG A 407 28.60 -21.80 -7.35
CA ARG A 407 29.99 -22.29 -7.34
C ARG A 407 30.12 -23.65 -6.63
N CYS A 408 29.40 -23.86 -5.54
CA CYS A 408 29.41 -25.13 -4.81
C CYS A 408 28.77 -26.28 -5.61
N GLY A 409 27.82 -25.97 -6.51
CA GLY A 409 27.10 -26.97 -7.30
C GLY A 409 26.23 -27.91 -6.47
N ARG A 410 26.02 -27.60 -5.18
CA ARG A 410 25.25 -28.38 -4.20
C ARG A 410 24.68 -27.42 -3.15
N LEU A 411 23.43 -27.64 -2.74
CA LEU A 411 22.75 -26.82 -1.73
C LEU A 411 22.93 -27.37 -0.31
N ALA A 412 22.63 -28.65 -0.14
CA ALA A 412 22.74 -29.37 1.12
C ALA A 412 22.80 -30.88 0.84
N ASP A 413 23.13 -31.67 1.86
CA ASP A 413 22.98 -33.12 1.78
C ASP A 413 21.49 -33.49 1.64
N GLY A 414 21.20 -34.41 0.71
CA GLY A 414 19.83 -34.84 0.41
C GLY A 414 19.07 -34.03 -0.65
N VAL A 415 19.63 -32.91 -1.13
CA VAL A 415 19.09 -32.17 -2.30
C VAL A 415 19.76 -32.70 -3.56
N SER A 416 18.95 -33.16 -4.52
CA SER A 416 19.47 -33.71 -5.78
C SER A 416 20.04 -32.62 -6.69
N ALA A 417 20.91 -33.00 -7.62
CA ALA A 417 21.46 -32.07 -8.61
C ALA A 417 20.38 -31.50 -9.54
N ASP A 418 19.30 -32.26 -9.78
CA ASP A 418 18.19 -31.86 -10.65
C ASP A 418 17.30 -30.79 -9.99
N GLU A 419 17.27 -30.71 -8.66
CA GLU A 419 16.51 -29.71 -7.90
C GLU A 419 17.27 -28.39 -7.73
N LEU A 420 18.61 -28.42 -7.80
CA LEU A 420 19.46 -27.26 -7.58
C LEU A 420 19.07 -26.04 -8.45
N PRO A 421 18.77 -26.17 -9.76
CA PRO A 421 18.36 -25.04 -10.58
C PRO A 421 17.12 -24.31 -10.06
N ALA A 422 16.15 -25.02 -9.48
CA ALA A 422 14.94 -24.43 -8.91
C ALA A 422 15.26 -23.60 -7.65
N TRP A 423 16.12 -24.12 -6.77
CA TRP A 423 16.58 -23.38 -5.59
C TRP A 423 17.41 -22.15 -5.95
N LEU A 424 18.28 -22.25 -6.97
CA LEU A 424 19.03 -21.10 -7.47
C LEU A 424 18.12 -20.05 -8.13
N ALA A 425 17.02 -20.48 -8.78
CA ALA A 425 16.03 -19.56 -9.32
C ALA A 425 15.38 -18.71 -8.23
N LEU A 426 15.08 -19.28 -7.05
CA LEU A 426 14.53 -18.50 -5.93
C LEU A 426 15.43 -17.32 -5.54
N PHE A 427 16.73 -17.55 -5.36
CA PHE A 427 17.66 -16.45 -5.03
C PHE A 427 17.74 -15.41 -6.14
N ARG A 428 17.75 -15.87 -7.41
CA ARG A 428 17.77 -14.99 -8.58
C ARG A 428 16.52 -14.11 -8.63
N ASP A 429 15.34 -14.70 -8.50
CA ASP A 429 14.06 -14.00 -8.62
C ASP A 429 13.88 -12.99 -7.48
N HIS A 430 14.27 -13.36 -6.25
CA HIS A 430 14.30 -12.43 -5.12
C HIS A 430 15.28 -11.28 -5.31
N ARG A 431 16.50 -11.55 -5.81
CA ARG A 431 17.50 -10.52 -6.10
C ARG A 431 16.99 -9.57 -7.17
N ASP A 432 16.58 -10.09 -8.32
CA ASP A 432 16.20 -9.30 -9.49
C ASP A 432 14.95 -8.47 -9.21
N THR A 433 13.96 -9.06 -8.51
CA THR A 433 12.78 -8.32 -8.08
C THR A 433 13.16 -7.21 -7.10
N ALA A 434 13.93 -7.49 -6.04
CA ALA A 434 14.29 -6.49 -5.05
C ALA A 434 15.12 -5.33 -5.64
N VAL A 435 16.07 -5.61 -6.55
CA VAL A 435 16.81 -4.58 -7.30
C VAL A 435 15.87 -3.74 -8.15
N SER A 436 14.98 -4.38 -8.91
CA SER A 436 14.01 -3.68 -9.76
C SER A 436 13.13 -2.76 -8.92
N VAL A 437 12.53 -3.26 -7.84
CA VAL A 437 11.67 -2.46 -6.96
C VAL A 437 12.44 -1.31 -6.31
N ALA A 438 13.63 -1.56 -5.78
CA ALA A 438 14.45 -0.53 -5.14
C ALA A 438 14.76 0.63 -6.09
N ARG A 439 15.13 0.30 -7.34
CA ARG A 439 15.38 1.29 -8.38
C ARG A 439 14.12 2.11 -8.69
N HIS A 440 12.97 1.46 -8.89
CA HIS A 440 11.73 2.18 -9.20
C HIS A 440 11.24 3.03 -8.02
N PHE A 441 11.52 2.65 -6.77
CA PHE A 441 11.23 3.50 -5.62
C PHE A 441 12.09 4.77 -5.60
N LEU A 442 13.35 4.70 -6.05
CA LEU A 442 14.17 5.88 -6.24
C LEU A 442 13.71 6.74 -7.41
N GLU A 443 13.40 6.13 -8.55
CA GLU A 443 12.87 6.86 -9.73
C GLU A 443 11.53 7.51 -9.44
N ALA A 444 10.71 6.89 -8.59
CA ALA A 444 9.52 7.53 -8.07
C ALA A 444 9.86 8.75 -7.22
N GLY A 445 10.94 8.75 -6.41
CA GLY A 445 11.41 9.92 -5.66
C GLY A 445 10.39 10.56 -4.69
N PRO A 446 10.79 11.53 -3.86
CA PRO A 446 9.91 12.17 -2.88
C PRO A 446 9.03 13.30 -3.43
N GLY A 447 9.35 13.81 -4.62
CA GLY A 447 8.66 14.96 -5.22
C GLY A 447 7.37 14.60 -5.96
N ASP A 448 6.82 15.56 -6.69
CA ASP A 448 5.58 15.40 -7.47
C ASP A 448 5.83 15.06 -8.96
N HIS A 449 7.10 14.86 -9.34
CA HIS A 449 7.55 14.58 -10.71
C HIS A 449 8.38 13.30 -10.79
N PHE A 450 8.10 12.46 -11.81
CA PHE A 450 8.92 11.28 -12.09
C PHE A 450 10.22 11.75 -12.74
N ASP A 451 11.15 12.18 -11.90
CA ASP A 451 12.46 12.62 -12.33
C ASP A 451 13.41 11.42 -12.33
N ALA A 452 14.35 11.40 -13.27
CA ALA A 452 15.45 10.45 -13.18
C ALA A 452 16.17 10.70 -11.84
N PRO A 453 16.35 9.67 -10.99
CA PRO A 453 17.01 9.86 -9.73
C PRO A 453 18.47 10.23 -10.00
N ASP A 454 18.99 11.17 -9.21
CA ASP A 454 20.34 11.66 -9.41
C ASP A 454 21.39 10.54 -9.24
N GLU A 455 22.59 10.80 -9.75
CA GLU A 455 23.70 9.85 -9.71
C GLU A 455 24.07 9.47 -8.26
N ALA A 456 23.86 10.37 -7.31
CA ALA A 456 24.15 10.15 -5.89
C ALA A 456 23.19 9.12 -5.26
N ALA A 457 21.90 9.17 -5.61
CA ALA A 457 20.88 8.23 -5.15
C ALA A 457 21.12 6.84 -5.73
N HIS A 458 21.41 6.74 -7.04
CA HIS A 458 21.81 5.48 -7.68
C HIS A 458 23.06 4.88 -7.03
N SER A 459 24.11 5.69 -6.87
CA SER A 459 25.34 5.28 -6.19
C SER A 459 25.08 4.86 -4.74
N GLY A 460 24.08 5.44 -4.08
CA GLY A 460 23.63 5.05 -2.75
C GLY A 460 23.11 3.62 -2.70
N LEU A 461 22.20 3.22 -3.59
CA LEU A 461 21.71 1.84 -3.65
C LEU A 461 22.83 0.86 -4.01
N GLU A 462 23.66 1.20 -4.99
CA GLU A 462 24.78 0.35 -5.40
C GLU A 462 25.77 0.12 -4.26
N ARG A 463 26.03 1.15 -3.43
CA ARG A 463 26.81 1.00 -2.20
C ARG A 463 26.12 0.05 -1.22
N CYS A 464 24.81 0.23 -0.96
CA CYS A 464 24.06 -0.66 -0.07
C CYS A 464 24.10 -2.12 -0.54
N PHE A 465 23.89 -2.36 -1.85
CA PHE A 465 23.96 -3.68 -2.48
C PHE A 465 25.36 -4.29 -2.33
N THR A 466 26.39 -3.56 -2.76
CA THR A 466 27.77 -4.03 -2.79
C THR A 466 28.30 -4.31 -1.38
N ALA A 467 28.02 -3.43 -0.41
CA ALA A 467 28.45 -3.61 0.97
C ALA A 467 27.75 -4.82 1.61
N ALA A 468 26.45 -4.99 1.40
CA ALA A 468 25.69 -6.13 1.90
C ALA A 468 26.17 -7.45 1.31
N ARG A 469 26.44 -7.48 -0.01
CA ARG A 469 27.01 -8.64 -0.70
C ARG A 469 28.36 -9.02 -0.09
N ARG A 470 29.28 -8.07 0.09
CA ARG A 470 30.60 -8.33 0.69
C ARG A 470 30.49 -8.89 2.11
N GLN A 471 29.61 -8.32 2.93
CA GLN A 471 29.37 -8.82 4.30
C GLN A 471 28.81 -10.24 4.28
N ALA A 472 27.85 -10.52 3.40
CA ALA A 472 27.28 -11.85 3.25
C ALA A 472 28.34 -12.84 2.73
N ASP A 473 29.13 -12.50 1.71
CA ASP A 473 30.20 -13.34 1.18
C ASP A 473 31.23 -13.71 2.26
N ALA A 474 31.67 -12.74 3.08
CA ALA A 474 32.59 -12.99 4.19
C ALA A 474 31.99 -13.96 5.21
N PHE A 475 30.75 -13.70 5.65
CA PHE A 475 30.05 -14.57 6.58
C PHE A 475 29.82 -15.98 6.03
N ILE A 476 29.44 -16.10 4.76
CA ILE A 476 29.24 -17.37 4.07
C ILE A 476 30.56 -18.15 4.02
N GLY A 477 31.66 -17.48 3.68
CA GLY A 477 32.99 -18.07 3.66
C GLY A 477 33.41 -18.60 5.03
N ASP A 478 33.26 -17.80 6.08
CA ASP A 478 33.59 -18.19 7.45
C ASP A 478 32.73 -19.38 7.92
N THR A 479 31.43 -19.36 7.61
CA THR A 479 30.50 -20.43 7.97
C THR A 479 30.81 -21.72 7.20
N ALA A 480 31.12 -21.63 5.91
CA ALA A 480 31.50 -22.78 5.09
C ALA A 480 32.82 -23.40 5.54
N ALA A 481 33.82 -22.58 5.89
CA ALA A 481 35.10 -23.06 6.43
C ALA A 481 34.94 -23.80 7.76
N ALA A 482 33.97 -23.40 8.58
CA ALA A 482 33.65 -24.05 9.85
C ALA A 482 32.74 -25.30 9.70
N SER A 483 32.18 -25.56 8.51
CA SER A 483 31.21 -26.63 8.30
C SER A 483 31.87 -27.90 7.75
N PRO A 484 31.52 -29.09 8.27
CA PRO A 484 31.98 -30.36 7.71
C PRO A 484 31.63 -30.49 6.22
N GLY A 485 32.62 -30.78 5.37
CA GLY A 485 32.41 -30.91 3.92
C GLY A 485 32.14 -29.58 3.18
N GLY A 486 32.28 -28.43 3.85
CA GLY A 486 32.11 -27.11 3.23
C GLY A 486 30.67 -26.72 2.90
N LEU A 487 29.68 -27.45 3.43
CA LEU A 487 28.25 -27.19 3.23
C LEU A 487 27.61 -26.76 4.56
N PRO A 488 27.36 -25.45 4.74
CA PRO A 488 26.62 -24.93 5.88
C PRO A 488 25.21 -25.50 6.00
N LEU A 489 24.66 -25.44 7.22
CA LEU A 489 23.28 -25.84 7.48
C LEU A 489 22.30 -24.95 6.71
N VAL A 490 21.29 -25.57 6.10
CA VAL A 490 20.13 -24.88 5.53
C VAL A 490 18.84 -25.48 6.09
N TRP A 491 17.78 -24.68 6.10
CA TRP A 491 16.44 -25.13 6.40
C TRP A 491 15.58 -25.12 5.15
N LEU A 492 15.17 -26.32 4.75
CA LEU A 492 14.27 -26.53 3.65
C LEU A 492 12.82 -26.52 4.15
N PRO A 493 11.85 -26.19 3.27
CA PRO A 493 10.44 -26.42 3.55
C PRO A 493 10.20 -27.92 3.79
N ALA A 494 9.24 -28.26 4.65
CA ALA A 494 8.81 -29.63 4.79
C ALA A 494 8.28 -30.15 3.43
N PRO A 495 8.56 -31.42 3.04
CA PRO A 495 7.94 -31.99 1.85
C PRO A 495 6.42 -31.96 2.01
N GLY A 496 5.75 -31.31 1.07
CA GLY A 496 4.30 -31.14 1.02
C GLY A 496 3.57 -32.37 0.52
#